data_AF-A0A7T0LY85-F1
#
_entry.id   AF-A0A7T0LY85-F1
#
_cell.length_a   1.000
_cell.length_b   1.000
_cell.length_c   1.000
_cell.angle_alpha   90.00
_cell.angle_beta   90.00
_cell.angle_gamma   90.00
#
_symmetry.space_group_name_H-M   'P 1'
#
loop_
_entity.id
_entity.type
_entity.pdbx_description
1 polymer ?
#
loop_
_entity_poly.entity_id
_entity_poly.type
_entity_poly.pdbx_seq_one_letter_code
_entity_poly.pdbx_strand_id
1 'polypeptide(L)'
;MEVFLEALTRIRASSTFSAYGRNLTNRLARIPPLIETSTPNSPKLARTTSNFTNGKFQPIRRNQIRLSSSSSSPSSPVTLSSIRALKERREKIAMLTTYDATFAEAASRAGVEVLLVGDTLGMVLQGHDSTLPVTVEDIAYHTACVRRGNTGAMIVADLPFMSYATIEQALVHARRLMQSGAHMVKLEGGTWVTETVRRLTENGVPVCVHMGMTPQSVNVFGGFKVQGRDPARAQELKDSALKVEAAGAAMIVLECVPWDLAEEITRVADVPVIGTGAGPGTDGQVLVLHDMLGLPLRGLIPSFVRNFLTGTSIQAALRAYVEAVKDNSYPAPKRKDPGLRTLGTVRDVRAAVTAARRDGRRVALVPTMGGLHAGHIAMVKTARKVSDFVVTSVFVNPLQFGDDEDLQRYPRTLEEDERLLADAGCDVLFAPSVEEMYPEGMEAVTRVVVPGVSEGLCGAQRPGHFDGVTTVVTKLLNMVQPDLAVFGEKDYQQLVVVRKLVRDLNLPVEIIAQPTIREPDGLAMSSRNRFLDRSRSLRLFDTLRRLASEISKGAQPEALMSKAVEDLEAEGVRVDYLELRRQDTLLPAQPEDRALVLLIAVRVGTTRLIDSYPFERSGCA
;
A
#
# COMPACT_ATOMS: atom_id res chain seq x y z
N MET A 1 8.21 -44.83 -2.07
CA MET A 1 7.99 -45.15 -3.50
C MET A 1 6.66 -45.89 -3.70
N GLU A 2 6.40 -46.96 -2.93
CA GLU A 2 5.16 -47.75 -3.06
C GLU A 2 3.88 -46.95 -2.78
N VAL A 3 3.84 -46.13 -1.73
CA VAL A 3 2.70 -45.24 -1.42
C VAL A 3 2.40 -44.26 -2.57
N PHE A 4 3.44 -43.82 -3.28
CA PHE A 4 3.32 -42.91 -4.43
C PHE A 4 2.79 -43.63 -5.68
N LEU A 5 3.21 -44.89 -5.89
CA LEU A 5 2.73 -45.72 -7.00
C LEU A 5 1.27 -46.18 -6.77
N GLU A 6 0.88 -46.43 -5.53
CA GLU A 6 -0.50 -46.77 -5.17
C GLU A 6 -1.46 -45.58 -5.41
N ALA A 7 -1.02 -44.35 -5.07
CA ALA A 7 -1.76 -43.12 -5.35
C ALA A 7 -1.96 -42.89 -6.86
N LEU A 8 -0.94 -43.13 -7.68
CA LEU A 8 -1.03 -43.01 -9.15
C LEU A 8 -1.98 -44.05 -9.79
N THR A 9 -2.06 -45.24 -9.20
CA THR A 9 -2.95 -46.31 -9.67
C THR A 9 -4.41 -45.96 -9.38
N ARG A 10 -4.71 -45.35 -8.22
CA ARG A 10 -6.05 -44.84 -7.86
C ARG A 10 -6.50 -43.67 -8.74
N ILE A 11 -5.57 -42.80 -9.15
CA ILE A 11 -5.86 -41.66 -10.04
C ILE A 11 -6.20 -42.14 -11.46
N ARG A 12 -5.59 -43.24 -11.94
CA ARG A 12 -5.88 -43.82 -13.27
C ARG A 12 -7.26 -44.47 -13.40
N ALA A 13 -7.88 -44.88 -12.29
CA ALA A 13 -9.16 -45.58 -12.28
C ALA A 13 -10.38 -44.64 -12.20
N SER A 14 -10.18 -43.33 -12.08
CA SER A 14 -11.25 -42.34 -12.00
C SER A 14 -11.72 -41.90 -13.39
N SER A 15 -13.02 -42.03 -13.66
CA SER A 15 -13.68 -41.69 -14.93
C SER A 15 -13.83 -40.19 -15.20
N THR A 16 -13.25 -39.31 -14.37
CA THR A 16 -13.33 -37.84 -14.52
C THR A 16 -12.00 -37.18 -14.91
N PHE A 17 -11.10 -37.89 -15.58
CA PHE A 17 -9.84 -37.32 -16.04
C PHE A 17 -9.95 -36.71 -17.45
N SER A 18 -10.03 -35.38 -17.52
CA SER A 18 -10.13 -34.63 -18.79
C SER A 18 -8.86 -34.76 -19.64
N ALA A 19 -8.97 -34.43 -20.93
CA ALA A 19 -7.92 -34.56 -21.95
C ALA A 19 -6.57 -33.90 -21.57
N TYR A 20 -6.55 -32.95 -20.63
CA TYR A 20 -5.33 -32.31 -20.13
C TYR A 20 -4.43 -33.28 -19.34
N GLY A 21 -5.04 -34.26 -18.66
CA GLY A 21 -4.33 -35.25 -17.85
C GLY A 21 -3.53 -36.29 -18.63
N ARG A 22 -3.92 -36.58 -19.88
CA ARG A 22 -3.22 -37.52 -20.77
C ARG A 22 -1.89 -36.96 -21.30
N ASN A 23 -1.75 -35.64 -21.38
CA ASN A 23 -0.53 -34.99 -21.88
C ASN A 23 0.61 -34.99 -20.85
N LEU A 24 0.30 -35.00 -19.56
CA LEU A 24 1.31 -34.99 -18.50
C LEU A 24 1.94 -36.39 -18.30
N THR A 25 1.16 -37.45 -18.42
CA THR A 25 1.65 -38.84 -18.33
C THR A 25 2.54 -39.23 -19.52
N ASN A 26 2.24 -38.74 -20.73
CA ASN A 26 3.08 -39.00 -21.91
C ASN A 26 4.43 -38.28 -21.89
N ARG A 27 4.54 -37.14 -21.18
CA ARG A 27 5.83 -36.46 -20.98
C ARG A 27 6.70 -37.13 -19.92
N LEU A 28 6.11 -37.74 -18.89
CA LEU A 28 6.84 -38.45 -17.84
C LEU A 28 7.36 -39.84 -18.28
N ALA A 29 6.77 -40.44 -19.32
CA ALA A 29 7.23 -41.70 -19.90
C ALA A 29 8.50 -41.57 -20.78
N ARG A 30 9.05 -40.35 -20.97
CA ARG A 30 10.24 -40.09 -21.79
C ARG A 30 11.52 -39.83 -20.99
N ILE A 31 11.51 -40.05 -19.67
CA ILE A 31 12.71 -39.96 -18.85
C ILE A 31 13.42 -41.32 -18.95
N PRO A 32 14.66 -41.40 -19.50
CA PRO A 32 15.38 -42.66 -19.60
C PRO A 32 15.77 -43.17 -18.20
N PRO A 33 15.75 -44.49 -17.95
CA PRO A 33 16.12 -45.06 -16.66
C PRO A 33 17.64 -44.98 -16.47
N LEU A 34 18.09 -44.38 -15.36
CA LEU A 34 19.45 -44.57 -14.87
C LEU A 34 19.53 -45.97 -14.27
N ILE A 35 20.24 -46.84 -14.98
CA ILE A 35 20.47 -48.25 -14.68
C ILE A 35 21.72 -48.40 -13.78
N GLU A 36 21.49 -49.23 -12.75
CA GLU A 36 22.35 -50.20 -12.04
C GLU A 36 23.53 -49.81 -11.14
N THR A 37 23.35 -50.32 -9.93
CA THR A 37 24.29 -50.71 -8.90
C THR A 37 25.40 -51.65 -9.39
N SER A 38 26.65 -51.36 -9.04
CA SER A 38 27.72 -52.35 -8.93
C SER A 38 28.45 -52.18 -7.59
N THR A 39 28.69 -53.32 -6.94
CA THR A 39 29.29 -53.52 -5.60
C THR A 39 30.82 -53.36 -5.60
N PRO A 40 31.48 -53.30 -4.42
CA PRO A 40 32.72 -52.55 -4.23
C PRO A 40 33.98 -53.38 -4.53
N ASN A 41 35.01 -52.72 -5.08
CA ASN A 41 36.37 -53.23 -5.12
C ASN A 41 37.38 -52.16 -4.70
N SER A 42 38.06 -52.44 -3.59
CA SER A 42 39.17 -51.68 -3.00
C SER A 42 40.39 -51.61 -3.94
N PRO A 43 41.21 -50.55 -3.84
CA PRO A 43 42.65 -50.72 -3.97
C PRO A 43 43.46 -50.06 -2.84
N LYS A 44 44.18 -50.94 -2.15
CA LYS A 44 45.52 -50.82 -1.53
C LYS A 44 46.18 -49.44 -1.55
N LEU A 45 46.37 -48.85 -0.37
CA LEU A 45 47.40 -47.83 -0.12
C LEU A 45 48.78 -48.51 -0.09
N ALA A 46 49.67 -48.08 -0.98
CA ALA A 46 51.07 -48.47 -1.00
C ALA A 46 51.84 -47.78 0.13
N ARG A 47 52.63 -48.57 0.87
CA ARG A 47 53.69 -48.10 1.76
C ARG A 47 54.85 -47.57 0.92
N THR A 48 55.29 -46.35 1.24
CA THR A 48 56.67 -45.92 0.95
C THR A 48 57.22 -45.22 2.18
N THR A 49 58.23 -45.84 2.76
CA THR A 49 59.06 -45.35 3.86
C THR A 49 60.07 -44.31 3.36
N SER A 50 60.22 -43.19 4.06
CA SER A 50 61.55 -42.62 4.30
C SER A 50 61.59 -41.62 5.47
N ASN A 51 62.56 -41.90 6.34
CA ASN A 51 63.12 -41.18 7.47
C ASN A 51 63.04 -39.65 7.46
N PHE A 52 62.65 -39.04 8.60
CA PHE A 52 63.34 -37.86 9.12
C PHE A 52 63.32 -37.84 10.66
N THR A 53 64.49 -37.59 11.22
CA THR A 53 64.90 -37.62 12.62
C THR A 53 64.64 -36.31 13.38
N ASN A 54 64.48 -36.42 14.71
CA ASN A 54 64.68 -35.43 15.78
C ASN A 54 64.90 -33.94 15.41
N GLY A 55 64.01 -33.06 15.90
CA GLY A 55 64.28 -31.62 15.95
C GLY A 55 63.16 -30.77 16.57
N LYS A 56 63.31 -30.47 17.88
CA LYS A 56 62.87 -29.28 18.64
C LYS A 56 61.61 -28.49 18.18
N PHE A 57 60.61 -28.49 19.05
CA PHE A 57 59.53 -27.50 19.10
C PHE A 57 60.07 -26.07 19.33
N GLN A 58 59.67 -25.12 18.48
CA GLN A 58 59.59 -23.70 18.81
C GLN A 58 58.30 -23.09 18.21
N PRO A 59 57.58 -22.23 18.93
CA PRO A 59 56.34 -21.65 18.42
C PRO A 59 56.65 -20.49 17.45
N ILE A 60 56.10 -20.55 16.24
CA ILE A 60 56.12 -19.43 15.30
C ILE A 60 55.10 -18.39 15.75
N ARG A 61 55.57 -17.14 15.93
CA ARG A 61 54.76 -15.98 16.29
C ARG A 61 53.67 -15.74 15.23
N ARG A 62 52.41 -15.74 15.65
CA ARG A 62 51.25 -15.28 14.85
C ARG A 62 51.38 -13.77 14.63
N ASN A 63 52.02 -13.38 13.55
CA ASN A 63 51.72 -12.15 12.82
C ASN A 63 52.52 -12.16 11.52
N GLN A 64 51.89 -12.66 10.45
CA GLN A 64 52.07 -12.27 9.04
C GLN A 64 51.59 -13.40 8.13
N ILE A 65 50.27 -13.45 7.86
CA ILE A 65 49.72 -13.78 6.54
C ILE A 65 48.38 -13.03 6.43
N ARG A 66 48.37 -11.89 5.74
CA ARG A 66 47.13 -11.27 5.23
C ARG A 66 46.83 -11.93 3.90
N LEU A 67 45.83 -12.80 3.88
CA LEU A 67 45.12 -13.21 2.67
C LEU A 67 43.75 -12.57 2.70
N SER A 68 43.52 -11.65 1.78
CA SER A 68 42.25 -10.98 1.55
C SER A 68 41.26 -11.95 0.91
N SER A 69 40.47 -12.62 1.74
CA SER A 69 39.21 -13.24 1.36
C SER A 69 38.20 -12.93 2.45
N SER A 70 37.22 -12.08 2.17
CA SER A 70 36.13 -11.71 3.07
C SER A 70 35.14 -12.87 3.23
N SER A 71 35.54 -13.91 3.95
CA SER A 71 34.63 -14.86 4.58
C SER A 71 34.43 -14.40 6.02
N SER A 72 33.29 -13.77 6.30
CA SER A 72 32.89 -13.38 7.66
C SER A 72 32.94 -14.61 8.57
N SER A 73 33.82 -14.60 9.57
CA SER A 73 33.75 -15.51 10.71
C SER A 73 32.35 -15.48 11.31
N PRO A 74 31.79 -16.61 11.81
CA PRO A 74 30.51 -16.57 12.51
C PRO A 74 30.62 -15.58 13.67
N SER A 75 29.78 -14.55 13.64
CA SER A 75 29.68 -13.55 14.71
C SER A 75 29.36 -14.25 16.02
N SER A 76 29.97 -13.82 17.13
CA SER A 76 29.64 -14.35 18.45
C SER A 76 28.13 -14.22 18.73
N PRO A 77 27.50 -15.19 19.43
CA PRO A 77 26.09 -15.11 19.76
C PRO A 77 25.76 -13.84 20.54
N VAL A 78 24.61 -13.23 20.23
CA VAL A 78 24.09 -12.03 20.89
C VAL A 78 23.57 -12.41 22.29
N THR A 79 24.19 -11.81 23.31
CA THR A 79 23.86 -11.99 24.73
C THR A 79 23.25 -10.73 25.32
N LEU A 80 22.73 -10.80 26.55
CA LEU A 80 22.27 -9.60 27.27
C LEU A 80 23.38 -8.57 27.45
N SER A 81 24.61 -9.00 27.70
CA SER A 81 25.77 -8.11 27.75
C SER A 81 26.04 -7.45 26.41
N SER A 82 25.86 -8.17 25.30
CA SER A 82 26.01 -7.61 23.94
C SER A 82 24.95 -6.53 23.66
N ILE A 83 23.69 -6.77 24.02
CA ILE A 83 22.59 -5.80 23.88
C ILE A 83 22.82 -4.56 24.75
N ARG A 84 23.26 -4.72 26.01
CA ARG A 84 23.62 -3.58 26.87
C ARG A 84 24.76 -2.76 26.30
N ALA A 85 25.80 -3.44 25.79
CA ALA A 85 26.93 -2.77 25.17
C ALA A 85 26.53 -1.99 23.90
N LEU A 86 25.50 -2.43 23.16
CA LEU A 86 24.94 -1.66 22.04
C LEU A 86 24.33 -0.34 22.52
N LYS A 87 23.49 -0.37 23.58
CA LYS A 87 22.95 0.86 24.21
C LYS A 87 24.05 1.80 24.69
N GLU A 88 25.05 1.28 25.40
CA GLU A 88 26.18 2.07 25.91
C GLU A 88 26.95 2.78 24.79
N ARG A 89 27.15 2.09 23.64
CA ARG A 89 27.78 2.65 22.44
C ARG A 89 26.82 3.48 21.57
N ARG A 90 25.54 3.59 21.95
CA ARG A 90 24.46 4.21 21.18
C ARG A 90 24.28 3.61 19.78
N GLU A 91 24.58 2.33 19.64
CA GLU A 91 24.32 1.55 18.43
C GLU A 91 22.90 0.98 18.49
N LYS A 92 22.11 1.18 17.44
CA LYS A 92 20.70 0.78 17.44
C LYS A 92 20.53 -0.74 17.43
N ILE A 93 19.48 -1.26 18.04
CA ILE A 93 19.16 -2.70 18.09
C ILE A 93 18.03 -3.00 17.09
N ALA A 94 18.26 -3.94 16.15
CA ALA A 94 17.22 -4.42 15.25
C ALA A 94 16.55 -5.68 15.82
N MET A 95 15.23 -5.65 15.89
CA MET A 95 14.40 -6.73 16.42
C MET A 95 13.28 -7.07 15.44
N LEU A 96 13.05 -8.35 15.14
CA LEU A 96 11.94 -8.77 14.27
C LEU A 96 11.15 -9.89 14.91
N THR A 97 9.83 -9.89 14.68
CA THR A 97 9.06 -11.10 14.98
C THR A 97 9.48 -12.25 14.08
N THR A 98 9.54 -13.47 14.61
CA THR A 98 9.94 -14.65 13.83
C THR A 98 9.32 -15.89 14.45
N TYR A 99 8.90 -16.84 13.60
CA TYR A 99 8.05 -17.96 14.05
C TYR A 99 8.52 -19.32 13.56
N ASP A 100 9.44 -19.39 12.59
CA ASP A 100 9.96 -20.66 12.08
C ASP A 100 11.47 -20.63 11.87
N ALA A 101 12.04 -21.81 11.60
CA ALA A 101 13.47 -21.99 11.44
C ALA A 101 14.04 -21.26 10.22
N THR A 102 13.28 -21.15 9.13
CA THR A 102 13.78 -20.58 7.87
C THR A 102 13.91 -19.07 7.95
N PHE A 103 12.89 -18.38 8.50
CA PHE A 103 13.00 -16.96 8.77
C PHE A 103 13.97 -16.65 9.91
N ALA A 104 14.09 -17.53 10.91
CA ALA A 104 15.10 -17.35 11.98
C ALA A 104 16.52 -17.36 11.43
N GLU A 105 16.84 -18.31 10.53
CA GLU A 105 18.16 -18.33 9.89
C GLU A 105 18.38 -17.09 9.02
N ALA A 106 17.40 -16.73 8.19
CA ALA A 106 17.51 -15.59 7.28
C ALA A 106 17.66 -14.25 8.03
N ALA A 107 16.85 -14.02 9.06
CA ALA A 107 16.88 -12.81 9.88
C ALA A 107 18.20 -12.70 10.67
N SER A 108 18.65 -13.80 11.30
CA SER A 108 19.93 -13.83 12.01
C SER A 108 21.10 -13.49 11.08
N ARG A 109 21.15 -14.11 9.89
CA ARG A 109 22.19 -13.84 8.87
C ARG A 109 22.12 -12.43 8.30
N ALA A 110 20.96 -11.79 8.32
CA ALA A 110 20.80 -10.40 7.89
C ALA A 110 21.27 -9.38 8.94
N GLY A 111 21.63 -9.83 10.15
CA GLY A 111 22.12 -8.96 11.22
C GLY A 111 21.04 -8.52 12.20
N VAL A 112 19.89 -9.20 12.27
CA VAL A 112 18.88 -8.95 13.31
C VAL A 112 19.43 -9.46 14.64
N GLU A 113 19.54 -8.59 15.64
CA GLU A 113 20.10 -8.96 16.95
C GLU A 113 19.11 -9.72 17.83
N VAL A 114 17.81 -9.46 17.70
CA VAL A 114 16.76 -10.04 18.55
C VAL A 114 15.61 -10.59 17.70
N LEU A 115 15.33 -11.89 17.86
CA LEU A 115 14.17 -12.57 17.27
C LEU A 115 13.07 -12.68 18.33
N LEU A 116 11.89 -12.15 18.02
CA LEU A 116 10.72 -12.15 18.90
C LEU A 116 9.71 -13.21 18.47
N VAL A 117 9.43 -14.17 19.33
CA VAL A 117 8.29 -15.09 19.19
C VAL A 117 7.11 -14.49 19.96
N GLY A 118 6.36 -13.63 19.27
CA GLY A 118 5.26 -12.89 19.86
C GLY A 118 3.87 -13.47 19.61
N ASP A 119 2.92 -13.12 20.46
CA ASP A 119 1.50 -13.50 20.33
C ASP A 119 0.79 -12.89 19.11
N THR A 120 1.44 -11.96 18.40
CA THR A 120 1.04 -11.52 17.05
C THR A 120 0.93 -12.69 16.06
N LEU A 121 1.54 -13.85 16.34
CA LEU A 121 1.32 -15.08 15.57
C LEU A 121 -0.16 -15.45 15.45
N GLY A 122 -0.98 -15.10 16.44
CA GLY A 122 -2.42 -15.33 16.39
C GLY A 122 -3.07 -14.63 15.20
N MET A 123 -2.60 -13.42 14.90
CA MET A 123 -3.12 -12.62 13.80
C MET A 123 -2.45 -12.97 12.46
N VAL A 124 -1.12 -13.10 12.43
CA VAL A 124 -0.37 -13.24 11.17
C VAL A 124 -0.18 -14.68 10.69
N LEU A 125 -0.26 -15.67 11.58
CA LEU A 125 -0.16 -17.09 11.22
C LEU A 125 -1.47 -17.84 11.39
N GLN A 126 -2.13 -17.70 12.55
CA GLN A 126 -3.35 -18.45 12.85
C GLN A 126 -4.61 -17.80 12.26
N GLY A 127 -4.53 -16.53 11.88
CA GLY A 127 -5.61 -15.77 11.24
C GLY A 127 -6.74 -15.31 12.18
N HIS A 128 -6.49 -15.34 13.49
CA HIS A 128 -7.38 -14.77 14.50
C HIS A 128 -7.47 -13.24 14.40
N ASP A 129 -8.55 -12.70 14.96
CA ASP A 129 -8.85 -11.26 14.92
C ASP A 129 -8.07 -10.46 15.99
N SER A 130 -7.44 -11.15 16.93
CA SER A 130 -6.63 -10.57 18.02
C SER A 130 -5.57 -11.57 18.50
N THR A 131 -4.69 -11.14 19.40
CA THR A 131 -3.66 -11.99 20.02
C THR A 131 -4.18 -12.83 21.18
N LEU A 132 -5.38 -12.54 21.69
CA LEU A 132 -5.96 -13.19 22.89
C LEU A 132 -6.10 -14.72 22.80
N PRO A 133 -6.38 -15.35 21.64
CA PRO A 133 -6.50 -16.80 21.56
C PRO A 133 -5.18 -17.57 21.67
N VAL A 134 -4.03 -16.89 21.57
CA VAL A 134 -2.72 -17.56 21.55
C VAL A 134 -2.40 -18.19 22.89
N THR A 135 -1.94 -19.44 22.87
CA THR A 135 -1.59 -20.20 24.07
C THR A 135 -0.08 -20.25 24.31
N VAL A 136 0.33 -20.62 25.53
CA VAL A 136 1.75 -20.82 25.86
C VAL A 136 2.38 -21.93 25.01
N GLU A 137 1.60 -22.95 24.62
CA GLU A 137 2.10 -24.05 23.79
C GLU A 137 2.32 -23.61 22.34
N ASP A 138 1.51 -22.69 21.82
CA ASP A 138 1.77 -22.08 20.50
C ASP A 138 3.10 -21.32 20.50
N ILE A 139 3.33 -20.48 21.52
CA ILE A 139 4.58 -19.75 21.67
C ILE A 139 5.75 -20.72 21.86
N ALA A 140 5.60 -21.77 22.69
CA ALA A 140 6.63 -22.77 22.93
C ALA A 140 7.02 -23.52 21.64
N TYR A 141 6.03 -23.92 20.84
CA TYR A 141 6.25 -24.58 19.55
C TYR A 141 7.06 -23.70 18.60
N HIS A 142 6.64 -22.45 18.41
CA HIS A 142 7.33 -21.51 17.53
C HIS A 142 8.72 -21.12 18.06
N THR A 143 8.89 -21.01 19.38
CA THR A 143 10.20 -20.80 20.03
C THR A 143 11.16 -21.94 19.70
N ALA A 144 10.71 -23.19 19.78
CA ALA A 144 11.53 -24.34 19.42
C ALA A 144 11.88 -24.36 17.92
N CYS A 145 10.96 -23.93 17.05
CA CYS A 145 11.23 -23.76 15.62
C CYS A 145 12.30 -22.69 15.36
N VAL A 146 12.14 -21.50 15.94
CA VAL A 146 13.09 -20.39 15.82
C VAL A 146 14.46 -20.78 16.37
N ARG A 147 14.51 -21.45 17.52
CA ARG A 147 15.78 -21.92 18.11
C ARG A 147 16.57 -22.84 17.19
N ARG A 148 15.91 -23.68 16.40
CA ARG A 148 16.56 -24.60 15.44
C ARG A 148 17.18 -23.87 14.24
N GLY A 149 16.60 -22.76 13.80
CA GLY A 149 17.11 -21.98 12.67
C GLY A 149 18.02 -20.81 13.06
N ASN A 150 17.96 -20.35 14.31
CA ASN A 150 18.73 -19.22 14.78
C ASN A 150 20.26 -19.49 14.72
N THR A 151 21.01 -18.58 14.12
CA THR A 151 22.47 -18.68 13.94
C THR A 151 23.27 -17.71 14.82
N GLY A 152 22.64 -17.00 15.74
CA GLY A 152 23.34 -16.18 16.72
C GLY A 152 22.54 -15.06 17.38
N ALA A 153 21.33 -14.77 16.94
CA ALA A 153 20.48 -13.74 17.53
C ALA A 153 19.97 -14.14 18.93
N MET A 154 19.60 -13.16 19.75
CA MET A 154 18.87 -13.40 20.99
C MET A 154 17.42 -13.81 20.66
N ILE A 155 16.82 -14.67 21.48
CA ILE A 155 15.43 -15.13 21.29
C ILE A 155 14.62 -14.64 22.49
N VAL A 156 13.58 -13.87 22.20
CA VAL A 156 12.59 -13.39 23.18
C VAL A 156 11.27 -14.07 22.89
N ALA A 157 10.59 -14.58 23.91
CA ALA A 157 9.29 -15.25 23.75
C ALA A 157 8.22 -14.62 24.64
N ASP A 158 7.04 -14.38 24.09
CA ASP A 158 5.94 -13.77 24.83
C ASP A 158 5.30 -14.75 25.82
N LEU A 159 5.02 -14.27 27.02
CA LEU A 159 3.99 -14.82 27.87
C LEU A 159 2.65 -14.28 27.34
N PRO A 160 1.79 -15.13 26.73
CA PRO A 160 0.52 -14.69 26.15
C PRO A 160 -0.50 -14.30 27.21
N PHE A 161 -1.64 -13.76 26.78
CA PHE A 161 -2.71 -13.25 27.65
C PHE A 161 -3.04 -14.21 28.80
N MET A 162 -3.09 -13.66 30.02
CA MET A 162 -3.40 -14.38 31.28
C MET A 162 -2.43 -15.51 31.68
N SER A 163 -1.36 -15.79 30.92
CA SER A 163 -0.36 -16.80 31.29
C SER A 163 0.56 -16.38 32.44
N TYR A 164 0.42 -15.16 32.94
CA TYR A 164 1.21 -14.61 34.05
C TYR A 164 0.33 -13.85 35.04
N ALA A 165 -0.95 -14.22 35.13
CA ALA A 165 -1.90 -13.61 36.06
C ALA A 165 -1.50 -13.82 37.53
N THR A 166 -0.79 -14.91 37.84
CA THR A 166 -0.12 -15.12 39.13
C THR A 166 1.37 -15.34 38.95
N ILE A 167 2.14 -15.12 40.01
CA ILE A 167 3.60 -15.36 40.04
C ILE A 167 3.91 -16.84 39.74
N GLU A 168 3.13 -17.76 40.30
CA GLU A 168 3.33 -19.20 40.09
C GLU A 168 3.11 -19.60 38.61
N GLN A 169 2.04 -19.10 37.99
CA GLN A 169 1.79 -19.28 36.56
C GLN A 169 2.95 -18.71 35.74
N ALA A 170 3.37 -17.48 36.03
CA ALA A 170 4.47 -16.83 35.33
C ALA A 170 5.75 -17.67 35.39
N LEU A 171 6.11 -18.22 36.56
CA LEU A 171 7.28 -19.09 36.73
C LEU A 171 7.16 -20.39 35.93
N VAL A 172 6.00 -21.06 35.98
CA VAL A 172 5.75 -22.31 35.24
C VAL A 172 5.84 -22.09 33.73
N HIS A 173 5.19 -21.05 33.23
CA HIS A 173 5.15 -20.75 31.80
C HIS A 173 6.49 -20.18 31.31
N ALA A 174 7.18 -19.35 32.09
CA ALA A 174 8.53 -18.91 31.76
C ALA A 174 9.50 -20.10 31.66
N ARG A 175 9.47 -21.04 32.62
CA ARG A 175 10.25 -22.28 32.53
C ARG A 175 9.98 -23.01 31.22
N ARG A 176 8.71 -23.16 30.81
CA ARG A 176 8.32 -23.82 29.56
C ARG A 176 8.93 -23.13 28.33
N LEU A 177 8.87 -21.81 28.26
CA LEU A 177 9.40 -21.04 27.13
C LEU A 177 10.95 -21.06 27.08
N MET A 178 11.60 -20.90 28.23
CA MET A 178 13.06 -20.99 28.34
C MET A 178 13.56 -22.38 27.94
N GLN A 179 12.90 -23.46 28.38
CA GLN A 179 13.21 -24.83 27.95
C GLN A 179 12.95 -25.09 26.45
N SER A 180 12.08 -24.29 25.82
CA SER A 180 11.81 -24.36 24.39
C SER A 180 12.85 -23.61 23.54
N GLY A 181 13.77 -22.87 24.18
CA GLY A 181 14.89 -22.21 23.52
C GLY A 181 14.87 -20.68 23.57
N ALA A 182 13.95 -20.08 24.34
CA ALA A 182 13.99 -18.65 24.62
C ALA A 182 15.20 -18.31 25.52
N HIS A 183 15.75 -17.11 25.33
CA HIS A 183 16.80 -16.54 26.19
C HIS A 183 16.23 -15.52 27.18
N MET A 184 15.03 -15.00 26.90
CA MET A 184 14.31 -14.00 27.67
C MET A 184 12.81 -14.16 27.43
N VAL A 185 12.01 -13.89 28.45
CA VAL A 185 10.54 -13.86 28.32
C VAL A 185 10.05 -12.43 28.23
N LYS A 186 8.97 -12.18 27.48
CA LYS A 186 8.31 -10.87 27.39
C LYS A 186 6.93 -10.93 28.02
N LEU A 187 6.56 -9.92 28.80
CA LEU A 187 5.21 -9.78 29.35
C LEU A 187 4.73 -8.34 29.24
N GLU A 188 3.43 -8.14 29.10
CA GLU A 188 2.82 -6.82 28.98
C GLU A 188 2.40 -6.29 30.35
N GLY A 189 2.69 -5.02 30.62
CA GLY A 189 2.30 -4.39 31.88
C GLY A 189 3.03 -3.08 32.16
N GLY A 190 3.14 -2.76 33.45
CA GLY A 190 3.88 -1.61 33.97
C GLY A 190 4.12 -1.80 35.46
N THR A 191 3.73 -0.83 36.29
CA THR A 191 3.89 -0.95 37.75
C THR A 191 3.28 -2.23 38.34
N TRP A 192 2.19 -2.76 37.80
CA TRP A 192 1.50 -3.93 38.39
C TRP A 192 2.24 -5.26 38.17
N VAL A 193 3.18 -5.35 37.23
CA VAL A 193 3.95 -6.59 36.97
C VAL A 193 5.29 -6.62 37.70
N THR A 194 5.66 -5.58 38.45
CA THR A 194 7.00 -5.47 39.07
C THR A 194 7.34 -6.66 39.96
N GLU A 195 6.39 -7.15 40.75
CA GLU A 195 6.63 -8.33 41.59
C GLU A 195 6.88 -9.58 40.74
N THR A 196 6.11 -9.80 39.67
CA THR A 196 6.33 -10.91 38.74
C THR A 196 7.71 -10.80 38.07
N VAL A 197 8.10 -9.60 37.62
CA VAL A 197 9.42 -9.33 37.02
C VAL A 197 10.55 -9.66 37.99
N ARG A 198 10.43 -9.22 39.24
CA ARG A 198 11.41 -9.48 40.31
C ARG A 198 11.57 -10.98 40.55
N ARG A 199 10.47 -11.70 40.71
CA ARG A 199 10.48 -13.14 40.98
C ARG A 199 11.04 -13.94 39.81
N LEU A 200 10.73 -13.58 38.56
CA LEU A 200 11.34 -14.21 37.38
C LEU A 200 12.85 -13.98 37.33
N THR A 201 13.28 -12.74 37.56
CA THR A 201 14.70 -12.34 37.53
C THR A 201 15.51 -13.03 38.62
N GLU A 202 15.02 -13.09 39.85
CA GLU A 202 15.63 -13.83 40.98
C GLU A 202 15.80 -15.32 40.67
N ASN A 203 14.95 -15.89 39.81
CA ASN A 203 15.02 -17.28 39.35
C ASN A 203 15.82 -17.44 38.03
N GLY A 204 16.60 -16.43 37.65
CA GLY A 204 17.50 -16.49 36.50
C GLY A 204 16.81 -16.38 35.14
N VAL A 205 15.58 -15.89 35.08
CA VAL A 205 14.85 -15.62 33.82
C VAL A 205 14.91 -14.13 33.51
N PRO A 206 15.64 -13.71 32.46
CA PRO A 206 15.60 -12.32 31.99
C PRO A 206 14.20 -11.95 31.49
N VAL A 207 13.78 -10.71 31.75
CA VAL A 207 12.43 -10.24 31.41
C VAL A 207 12.48 -8.99 30.54
N CYS A 208 11.75 -9.01 29.42
CA CYS A 208 11.41 -7.86 28.62
C CYS A 208 10.00 -7.38 29.00
N VAL A 209 9.83 -6.10 29.35
CA VAL A 209 8.49 -5.57 29.70
C VAL A 209 7.94 -4.73 28.55
N HIS A 210 6.77 -5.10 28.05
CA HIS A 210 6.04 -4.34 27.03
C HIS A 210 5.09 -3.34 27.71
N MET A 211 5.30 -2.06 27.45
CA MET A 211 4.49 -0.95 27.95
C MET A 211 3.98 -0.06 26.81
N GLY A 212 3.07 0.86 27.14
CA GLY A 212 2.37 1.69 26.15
C GLY A 212 1.07 1.01 25.74
N MET A 213 0.81 0.90 24.43
CA MET A 213 -0.33 0.13 23.94
C MET A 213 0.01 -1.36 24.04
N THR A 214 -0.71 -2.10 24.87
CA THR A 214 -0.50 -3.53 25.10
C THR A 214 -1.61 -4.35 24.41
N PRO A 215 -1.33 -5.07 23.29
CA PRO A 215 -2.31 -5.87 22.55
C PRO A 215 -3.16 -6.81 23.40
N GLN A 216 -2.61 -7.41 24.45
CA GLN A 216 -3.34 -8.30 25.35
C GLN A 216 -4.41 -7.57 26.18
N SER A 217 -4.37 -6.23 26.20
CA SER A 217 -5.34 -5.35 26.84
C SER A 217 -6.20 -4.57 25.84
N VAL A 218 -6.30 -5.03 24.57
CA VAL A 218 -7.03 -4.32 23.49
C VAL A 218 -8.48 -3.97 23.87
N ASN A 219 -9.17 -4.82 24.62
CA ASN A 219 -10.54 -4.59 25.09
C ASN A 219 -10.63 -3.49 26.16
N VAL A 220 -9.56 -3.28 26.95
CA VAL A 220 -9.47 -2.19 27.94
C VAL A 220 -9.25 -0.85 27.24
N PHE A 221 -8.41 -0.81 26.20
CA PHE A 221 -8.13 0.41 25.44
C PHE A 221 -9.23 0.77 24.43
N GLY A 222 -10.09 -0.19 24.08
CA GLY A 222 -11.07 -0.06 23.00
C GLY A 222 -10.37 0.13 21.65
N GLY A 223 -9.35 -0.70 21.37
CA GLY A 223 -8.56 -0.71 20.14
C GLY A 223 -7.14 -0.15 20.26
N PHE A 224 -6.43 -0.12 19.13
CA PHE A 224 -5.03 0.30 19.02
C PHE A 224 -4.89 1.83 19.05
N LYS A 225 -4.68 2.40 20.24
CA LYS A 225 -4.60 3.85 20.45
C LYS A 225 -3.25 4.26 21.04
N VAL A 226 -2.79 5.46 20.67
CA VAL A 226 -1.58 6.09 21.20
C VAL A 226 -1.74 6.35 22.71
N GLN A 227 -0.76 5.93 23.50
CA GLN A 227 -0.73 6.09 24.97
C GLN A 227 0.18 7.23 25.40
N GLY A 228 -0.13 7.91 26.51
CA GLY A 228 0.73 8.96 27.06
C GLY A 228 0.65 10.32 26.36
N ARG A 229 -0.49 10.65 25.73
CA ARG A 229 -0.73 11.99 25.16
C ARG A 229 -0.95 13.07 26.22
N ASP A 230 -1.55 12.68 27.34
CA ASP A 230 -1.80 13.56 28.48
C ASP A 230 -0.57 13.57 29.42
N PRO A 231 -0.16 14.73 29.97
CA PRO A 231 1.01 14.83 30.84
C PRO A 231 1.01 13.89 32.05
N ALA A 232 -0.14 13.64 32.68
CA ALA A 232 -0.21 12.74 33.83
C ALA A 232 0.05 11.28 33.40
N ARG A 233 -0.54 10.85 32.28
CA ARG A 233 -0.32 9.51 31.69
C ARG A 233 1.09 9.34 31.17
N ALA A 234 1.69 10.40 30.62
CA ALA A 234 3.09 10.41 30.24
C ALA A 234 4.00 10.18 31.46
N GLN A 235 3.72 10.85 32.58
CA GLN A 235 4.48 10.66 33.81
C GLN A 235 4.29 9.25 34.40
N GLU A 236 3.07 8.72 34.43
CA GLU A 236 2.79 7.35 34.89
C GLU A 236 3.58 6.29 34.09
N LEU A 237 3.74 6.50 32.78
CA LEU A 237 4.49 5.60 31.91
C LEU A 237 5.99 5.65 32.21
N LYS A 238 6.56 6.85 32.43
CA LYS A 238 7.96 7.02 32.86
C LYS A 238 8.21 6.35 34.21
N ASP A 239 7.35 6.62 35.19
CA ASP A 239 7.47 6.04 36.53
C ASP A 239 7.36 4.51 36.47
N SER A 240 6.48 3.98 35.61
CA SER A 240 6.37 2.54 35.39
C SER A 240 7.64 1.95 34.77
N ALA A 241 8.27 2.64 33.80
CA ALA A 241 9.52 2.21 33.18
C ALA A 241 10.64 2.04 34.24
N LEU A 242 10.83 3.04 35.09
CA LEU A 242 11.83 3.01 36.15
C LEU A 242 11.52 1.94 37.22
N LYS A 243 10.24 1.71 37.52
CA LYS A 243 9.83 0.68 38.49
C LYS A 243 10.06 -0.74 37.96
N VAL A 244 9.77 -1.01 36.69
CA VAL A 244 10.01 -2.34 36.12
C VAL A 244 11.49 -2.61 35.93
N GLU A 245 12.27 -1.59 35.59
CA GLU A 245 13.73 -1.64 35.60
C GLU A 245 14.27 -1.95 36.99
N ALA A 246 13.84 -1.21 38.03
CA ALA A 246 14.24 -1.46 39.41
C ALA A 246 13.83 -2.86 39.90
N ALA A 247 12.75 -3.43 39.36
CA ALA A 247 12.32 -4.79 39.62
C ALA A 247 13.18 -5.86 38.91
N GLY A 248 14.07 -5.47 38.00
CA GLY A 248 15.00 -6.38 37.31
C GLY A 248 14.69 -6.63 35.83
N ALA A 249 13.80 -5.86 35.20
CA ALA A 249 13.62 -5.94 33.76
C ALA A 249 14.97 -5.76 33.03
N ALA A 250 15.22 -6.56 32.00
CA ALA A 250 16.45 -6.52 31.22
C ALA A 250 16.31 -5.71 29.93
N MET A 251 15.07 -5.44 29.50
CA MET A 251 14.72 -4.70 28.28
C MET A 251 13.28 -4.17 28.43
N ILE A 252 12.99 -3.05 27.77
CA ILE A 252 11.65 -2.47 27.68
C ILE A 252 11.24 -2.37 26.20
N VAL A 253 9.98 -2.69 25.90
CA VAL A 253 9.35 -2.36 24.62
C VAL A 253 8.32 -1.26 24.86
N LEU A 254 8.34 -0.22 24.02
CA LEU A 254 7.35 0.86 24.01
C LEU A 254 6.56 0.82 22.71
N GLU A 255 5.24 0.63 22.82
CA GLU A 255 4.34 0.61 21.66
C GLU A 255 3.39 1.80 21.61
N CYS A 256 3.31 2.44 20.44
CA CYS A 256 2.39 3.55 20.17
C CYS A 256 2.48 4.68 21.23
N VAL A 257 3.70 5.09 21.56
CA VAL A 257 4.00 6.18 22.50
C VAL A 257 4.47 7.42 21.71
N PRO A 258 4.08 8.66 22.09
CA PRO A 258 4.63 9.87 21.50
C PRO A 258 6.15 9.86 21.47
N TRP A 259 6.73 10.34 20.38
CA TRP A 259 8.17 10.22 20.12
C TRP A 259 9.02 10.90 21.20
N ASP A 260 8.67 12.12 21.59
CA ASP A 260 9.39 12.87 22.63
C ASP A 260 9.36 12.14 23.98
N LEU A 261 8.23 11.49 24.30
CA LEU A 261 8.08 10.70 25.52
C LEU A 261 8.91 9.41 25.47
N ALA A 262 8.91 8.72 24.33
CA ALA A 262 9.71 7.51 24.14
C ALA A 262 11.22 7.83 24.21
N GLU A 263 11.66 8.94 23.62
CA GLU A 263 13.04 9.42 23.71
C GLU A 263 13.41 9.78 25.16
N GLU A 264 12.51 10.44 25.89
CA GLU A 264 12.74 10.75 27.30
C GLU A 264 12.86 9.50 28.16
N ILE A 265 11.97 8.51 27.99
CA ILE A 265 12.06 7.21 28.69
C ILE A 265 13.38 6.50 28.34
N THR A 266 13.76 6.50 27.07
CA THR A 266 15.01 5.88 26.58
C THR A 266 16.25 6.49 27.22
N ARG A 267 16.22 7.81 27.47
CA ARG A 267 17.33 8.54 28.10
C ARG A 267 17.48 8.26 29.59
N VAL A 268 16.38 8.00 30.30
CA VAL A 268 16.40 7.80 31.76
C VAL A 268 16.51 6.34 32.18
N ALA A 269 16.13 5.39 31.31
CA ALA A 269 16.31 3.97 31.55
C ALA A 269 17.75 3.53 31.25
N ASP A 270 18.36 2.78 32.17
CA ASP A 270 19.66 2.13 32.00
C ASP A 270 19.54 0.88 31.11
N VAL A 271 18.35 0.27 31.06
CA VAL A 271 18.06 -0.88 30.18
C VAL A 271 17.74 -0.46 28.74
N PRO A 272 18.01 -1.32 27.74
CA PRO A 272 17.61 -1.09 26.35
C PRO A 272 16.11 -0.89 26.17
N VAL A 273 15.73 0.18 25.48
CA VAL A 273 14.36 0.51 25.12
C VAL A 273 14.15 0.30 23.62
N ILE A 274 13.22 -0.59 23.25
CA ILE A 274 12.88 -0.92 21.88
C ILE A 274 11.53 -0.29 21.51
N GLY A 275 11.49 0.46 20.42
CA GLY A 275 10.27 1.12 19.94
C GLY A 275 9.49 0.26 18.95
N THR A 276 8.16 0.38 18.97
CA THR A 276 7.28 -0.02 17.87
C THR A 276 6.18 1.03 17.73
N GLY A 277 6.23 1.79 16.63
CA GLY A 277 5.42 3.01 16.52
C GLY A 277 5.75 4.10 17.57
N ALA A 278 6.92 4.02 18.23
CA ALA A 278 7.37 4.96 19.27
C ALA A 278 8.48 5.93 18.81
N GLY A 279 8.77 5.97 17.50
CA GLY A 279 9.74 6.90 16.92
C GLY A 279 11.20 6.43 16.99
N PRO A 280 12.11 7.12 16.29
CA PRO A 280 13.53 6.75 16.19
C PRO A 280 14.37 7.06 17.44
N GLY A 281 13.78 7.73 18.44
CA GLY A 281 14.45 8.11 19.69
C GLY A 281 14.81 6.94 20.61
N THR A 282 14.25 5.75 20.40
CA THR A 282 14.52 4.54 21.22
C THR A 282 15.84 3.86 20.86
N ASP A 283 16.39 3.02 21.75
CA ASP A 283 17.67 2.30 21.52
C ASP A 283 17.58 1.26 20.38
N GLY A 284 16.38 0.85 20.00
CA GLY A 284 16.15 -0.05 18.88
C GLY A 284 14.71 -0.01 18.39
N GLN A 285 14.42 -0.84 17.40
CA GLN A 285 13.07 -0.97 16.84
C GLN A 285 12.69 -2.43 16.73
N VAL A 286 11.40 -2.73 16.96
CA VAL A 286 10.78 -4.02 16.65
C VAL A 286 9.70 -3.84 15.58
N LEU A 287 9.63 -4.79 14.65
CA LEU A 287 8.59 -4.83 13.62
C LEU A 287 8.08 -6.26 13.42
N VAL A 288 6.80 -6.36 13.06
CA VAL A 288 6.20 -7.62 12.64
C VAL A 288 6.76 -7.99 11.28
N LEU A 289 7.46 -9.13 11.19
CA LEU A 289 8.16 -9.53 9.96
C LEU A 289 7.22 -9.67 8.76
N HIS A 290 5.99 -10.14 8.96
CA HIS A 290 5.01 -10.31 7.87
C HIS A 290 4.55 -8.95 7.33
N ASP A 291 4.28 -7.98 8.21
CA ASP A 291 3.90 -6.62 7.82
C ASP A 291 5.06 -5.89 7.13
N MET A 292 6.29 -6.09 7.63
CA MET A 292 7.53 -5.59 7.01
C MET A 292 7.72 -6.12 5.57
N LEU A 293 7.23 -7.31 5.26
CA LEU A 293 7.29 -7.92 3.93
C LEU A 293 6.07 -7.57 3.06
N GLY A 294 5.15 -6.75 3.55
CA GLY A 294 3.94 -6.37 2.82
C GLY A 294 2.92 -7.50 2.73
N LEU A 295 2.86 -8.39 3.73
CA LEU A 295 1.92 -9.52 3.80
C LEU A 295 0.91 -9.38 4.96
N PRO A 296 0.22 -8.23 5.12
CA PRO A 296 -0.78 -8.08 6.17
C PRO A 296 -1.97 -9.00 5.89
N LEU A 297 -2.41 -9.74 6.91
CA LEU A 297 -3.68 -10.45 6.79
C LEU A 297 -4.82 -9.43 6.82
N ARG A 298 -5.74 -9.51 5.85
CA ARG A 298 -6.92 -8.62 5.70
C ARG A 298 -6.60 -7.15 5.36
N GLY A 299 -5.37 -6.84 4.93
CA GLY A 299 -5.01 -5.54 4.38
C GLY A 299 -4.89 -4.39 5.39
N LEU A 300 -4.96 -4.68 6.69
CA LEU A 300 -4.75 -3.68 7.75
C LEU A 300 -3.25 -3.57 8.06
N ILE A 301 -2.63 -2.47 7.67
CA ILE A 301 -1.22 -2.17 7.98
C ILE A 301 -1.18 -1.01 8.98
N PRO A 302 -0.55 -1.17 10.16
CA PRO A 302 -0.33 -0.06 11.07
C PRO A 302 0.48 1.06 10.40
N SER A 303 0.12 2.32 10.63
CA SER A 303 0.68 3.46 9.88
C SER A 303 2.18 3.74 10.07
N PHE A 304 2.83 3.07 11.02
CA PHE A 304 4.28 3.16 11.24
C PHE A 304 5.07 2.06 10.51
N VAL A 305 4.39 1.04 9.98
CA VAL A 305 5.03 -0.04 9.23
C VAL A 305 5.53 0.50 7.90
N ARG A 306 6.77 0.13 7.55
CA ARG A 306 7.33 0.30 6.22
C ARG A 306 7.49 -1.07 5.58
N ASN A 307 7.05 -1.22 4.33
CA ASN A 307 7.36 -2.41 3.54
C ASN A 307 8.81 -2.34 3.04
N PHE A 308 9.64 -3.29 3.47
CA PHE A 308 11.04 -3.39 3.05
C PHE A 308 11.24 -4.36 1.88
N LEU A 309 10.23 -5.14 1.50
CA LEU A 309 10.24 -5.96 0.29
C LEU A 309 9.93 -5.11 -0.95
N THR A 310 10.84 -4.18 -1.24
CA THR A 310 10.81 -3.32 -2.45
C THR A 310 11.80 -3.78 -3.52
N GLY A 311 12.69 -4.73 -3.17
CA GLY A 311 13.70 -5.33 -4.04
C GLY A 311 13.35 -6.76 -4.48
N THR A 312 14.39 -7.55 -4.81
CA THR A 312 14.21 -8.87 -5.46
C THR A 312 14.09 -10.06 -4.50
N SER A 313 14.40 -9.92 -3.20
CA SER A 313 14.33 -11.06 -2.25
C SER A 313 14.06 -10.68 -0.80
N ILE A 314 13.55 -11.65 -0.04
CA ILE A 314 13.31 -11.56 1.41
C ILE A 314 14.60 -11.22 2.17
N GLN A 315 15.73 -11.82 1.80
CA GLN A 315 17.02 -11.58 2.46
C GLN A 315 17.49 -10.13 2.26
N ALA A 316 17.19 -9.53 1.11
CA ALA A 316 17.48 -8.12 0.87
C ALA A 316 16.56 -7.22 1.72
N ALA A 317 15.27 -7.56 1.84
CA ALA A 317 14.34 -6.83 2.69
C ALA A 317 14.76 -6.85 4.18
N LEU A 318 15.19 -8.00 4.69
CA LEU A 318 15.69 -8.14 6.06
C LEU A 318 16.93 -7.27 6.32
N ARG A 319 17.90 -7.25 5.39
CA ARG A 319 19.08 -6.37 5.49
C ARG A 319 18.71 -4.90 5.42
N ALA A 320 17.81 -4.52 4.52
CA ALA A 320 17.35 -3.15 4.39
C ALA A 320 16.64 -2.65 5.67
N TYR A 321 15.89 -3.53 6.35
CA TYR A 321 15.32 -3.21 7.66
C TYR A 321 16.40 -2.97 8.71
N VAL A 322 17.37 -3.89 8.82
CA VAL A 322 18.50 -3.74 9.76
C VAL A 322 19.24 -2.44 9.49
N GLU A 323 19.64 -2.17 8.24
CA GLU A 323 20.31 -0.93 7.83
C GLU A 323 19.50 0.30 8.23
N ALA A 324 18.19 0.31 7.96
CA ALA A 324 17.32 1.45 8.28
C ALA A 324 17.14 1.70 9.78
N VAL A 325 17.19 0.64 10.60
CA VAL A 325 17.21 0.78 12.06
C VAL A 325 18.57 1.33 12.51
N LYS A 326 19.68 0.83 11.94
CA LYS A 326 21.04 1.22 12.32
C LYS A 326 21.36 2.67 11.94
N ASP A 327 20.91 3.12 10.78
CA ASP A 327 21.12 4.50 10.30
C ASP A 327 20.06 5.50 10.77
N ASN A 328 19.11 5.03 11.59
CA ASN A 328 18.02 5.83 12.15
C ASN A 328 17.02 6.38 11.12
N SER A 329 17.01 5.85 9.89
CA SER A 329 16.00 6.18 8.86
C SER A 329 14.66 5.47 9.07
N TYR A 330 14.62 4.48 9.98
CA TYR A 330 13.40 3.84 10.45
C TYR A 330 13.27 3.87 11.98
N PRO A 331 12.06 4.18 12.51
CA PRO A 331 10.86 4.61 11.80
C PRO A 331 11.04 6.02 11.26
N ALA A 332 10.68 6.21 9.99
CA ALA A 332 10.58 7.55 9.43
C ALA A 332 9.41 8.28 10.12
N PRO A 333 9.46 9.61 10.25
CA PRO A 333 8.30 10.40 10.65
C PRO A 333 7.12 9.93 9.81
N LYS A 334 6.02 9.58 10.47
CA LYS A 334 4.73 9.53 9.79
C LYS A 334 4.63 10.88 9.10
N ARG A 335 4.77 10.91 7.77
CA ARG A 335 4.63 12.16 7.03
C ARG A 335 3.24 12.66 7.45
N LYS A 336 3.19 13.72 8.25
CA LYS A 336 2.14 14.73 8.05
C LYS A 336 2.21 14.94 6.56
N ASP A 337 1.14 14.63 5.83
CA ASP A 337 1.11 14.91 4.40
C ASP A 337 1.67 16.33 4.28
N PRO A 338 2.83 16.51 3.62
CA PRO A 338 3.27 17.87 3.35
C PRO A 338 2.07 18.42 2.58
N GLY A 339 1.41 19.45 3.10
CA GLY A 339 0.24 20.03 2.45
C GLY A 339 0.50 20.19 0.96
N LEU A 340 -0.57 20.17 0.16
CA LEU A 340 -0.53 20.18 -1.31
C LEU A 340 0.78 20.72 -1.90
N ARG A 341 1.52 19.88 -2.63
CA ARG A 341 2.74 20.30 -3.33
C ARG A 341 2.41 20.68 -4.76
N THR A 342 2.68 21.92 -5.14
CA THR A 342 2.59 22.36 -6.55
C THR A 342 3.90 22.06 -7.28
N LEU A 343 3.81 21.27 -8.35
CA LEU A 343 4.95 20.83 -9.16
C LEU A 343 4.73 21.25 -10.61
N GLY A 344 5.72 21.89 -11.23
CA GLY A 344 5.65 22.39 -12.61
C GLY A 344 6.31 21.51 -13.67
N THR A 345 7.08 20.49 -13.28
CA THR A 345 7.87 19.68 -14.23
C THR A 345 7.50 18.20 -14.20
N VAL A 346 7.65 17.54 -15.35
CA VAL A 346 7.47 16.08 -15.51
C VAL A 346 8.44 15.32 -14.62
N ARG A 347 9.67 15.84 -14.46
CA ARG A 347 10.68 15.23 -13.58
C ARG A 347 10.19 15.19 -12.14
N ASP A 348 9.66 16.29 -11.63
CA ASP A 348 9.32 16.40 -10.22
C ASP A 348 8.03 15.62 -9.88
N VAL A 349 7.02 15.64 -10.76
CA VAL A 349 5.81 14.80 -10.56
C VAL A 349 6.17 13.31 -10.60
N ARG A 350 7.06 12.87 -11.50
CA ARG A 350 7.56 11.48 -11.54
C ARG A 350 8.31 11.11 -10.27
N ALA A 351 9.15 12.00 -9.75
CA ALA A 351 9.86 11.78 -8.50
C ALA A 351 8.88 11.64 -7.33
N ALA A 352 7.85 12.50 -7.26
CA ALA A 352 6.83 12.45 -6.22
C ALA A 352 6.00 11.16 -6.27
N VAL A 353 5.56 10.75 -7.48
CA VAL A 353 4.84 9.48 -7.68
C VAL A 353 5.72 8.28 -7.37
N THR A 354 6.97 8.28 -7.83
CA THR A 354 7.91 7.19 -7.56
C THR A 354 8.15 7.02 -6.07
N ALA A 355 8.26 8.12 -5.31
CA ALA A 355 8.33 8.07 -3.86
C ALA A 355 7.05 7.47 -3.25
N ALA A 356 5.87 7.93 -3.67
CA ALA A 356 4.61 7.36 -3.19
C ALA A 356 4.50 5.84 -3.47
N ARG A 357 4.87 5.41 -4.68
CA ARG A 357 4.87 3.99 -5.06
C ARG A 357 5.89 3.16 -4.28
N ARG A 358 7.06 3.72 -3.97
CA ARG A 358 8.06 3.07 -3.08
C ARG A 358 7.50 2.81 -1.68
N ASP A 359 6.58 3.66 -1.23
CA ASP A 359 5.87 3.50 0.03
C ASP A 359 4.64 2.58 -0.08
N GLY A 360 4.41 1.94 -1.23
CA GLY A 360 3.27 1.06 -1.48
C GLY A 360 1.93 1.78 -1.67
N ARG A 361 1.94 3.11 -1.83
CA ARG A 361 0.72 3.93 -2.00
C ARG A 361 0.11 3.73 -3.38
N ARG A 362 -1.20 3.54 -3.44
CA ARG A 362 -2.00 3.57 -4.67
C ARG A 362 -2.16 5.02 -5.16
N VAL A 363 -1.92 5.28 -6.44
CA VAL A 363 -1.86 6.62 -7.03
C VAL A 363 -3.08 6.89 -7.91
N ALA A 364 -3.77 8.00 -7.67
CA ALA A 364 -4.87 8.49 -8.50
C ALA A 364 -4.50 9.77 -9.25
N LEU A 365 -5.03 9.92 -10.46
CA LEU A 365 -4.96 11.15 -11.24
C LEU A 365 -6.35 11.78 -11.43
N VAL A 366 -6.46 13.09 -11.20
CA VAL A 366 -7.62 13.91 -11.58
C VAL A 366 -7.14 14.96 -12.60
N PRO A 367 -7.38 14.78 -13.90
CA PRO A 367 -6.98 15.76 -14.90
C PRO A 367 -8.00 16.90 -15.03
N THR A 368 -7.51 18.15 -15.00
CA THR A 368 -8.34 19.36 -15.09
C THR A 368 -7.66 20.46 -15.89
N MET A 369 -8.42 21.49 -16.27
CA MET A 369 -7.90 22.72 -16.89
C MET A 369 -7.80 23.90 -15.90
N GLY A 370 -8.01 23.68 -14.60
CA GLY A 370 -8.11 24.78 -13.62
C GLY A 370 -9.46 25.51 -13.64
N GLY A 371 -9.60 26.53 -12.79
CA GLY A 371 -10.90 27.18 -12.54
C GLY A 371 -11.84 26.25 -11.79
N LEU A 372 -11.33 25.67 -10.69
CA LEU A 372 -11.97 24.55 -10.00
C LEU A 372 -13.28 24.97 -9.32
N HIS A 373 -14.17 23.98 -9.15
CA HIS A 373 -15.48 24.14 -8.54
C HIS A 373 -15.89 22.83 -7.88
N ALA A 374 -17.05 22.78 -7.22
CA ALA A 374 -17.45 21.61 -6.41
C ALA A 374 -17.49 20.29 -7.21
N GLY A 375 -17.81 20.34 -8.51
CA GLY A 375 -17.64 19.19 -9.44
C GLY A 375 -16.22 18.62 -9.48
N HIS A 376 -15.20 19.46 -9.62
CA HIS A 376 -13.80 19.03 -9.59
C HIS A 376 -13.40 18.49 -8.21
N ILE A 377 -13.85 19.16 -7.15
CA ILE A 377 -13.57 18.74 -5.77
C ILE A 377 -14.22 17.40 -5.44
N ALA A 378 -15.39 17.10 -6.00
CA ALA A 378 -16.00 15.78 -5.89
C ALA A 378 -15.12 14.69 -6.54
N MET A 379 -14.50 14.96 -7.70
CA MET A 379 -13.55 14.03 -8.32
C MET A 379 -12.34 13.75 -7.42
N VAL A 380 -11.75 14.79 -6.81
CA VAL A 380 -10.61 14.66 -5.89
C VAL A 380 -10.99 13.86 -4.65
N LYS A 381 -12.18 14.11 -4.07
CA LYS A 381 -12.70 13.33 -2.94
C LYS A 381 -12.95 11.88 -3.31
N THR A 382 -13.45 11.60 -4.51
CA THR A 382 -13.62 10.24 -5.01
C THR A 382 -12.27 9.56 -5.21
N ALA A 383 -11.29 10.24 -5.80
CA ALA A 383 -9.91 9.76 -5.92
C ALA A 383 -9.32 9.41 -4.55
N ARG A 384 -9.46 10.29 -3.55
CA ARG A 384 -8.94 10.07 -2.20
C ARG A 384 -9.60 8.91 -1.45
N LYS A 385 -10.88 8.61 -1.74
CA LYS A 385 -11.58 7.46 -1.12
C LYS A 385 -11.03 6.10 -1.57
N VAL A 386 -10.42 6.04 -2.76
CA VAL A 386 -10.05 4.80 -3.43
C VAL A 386 -8.55 4.69 -3.75
N SER A 387 -7.75 5.66 -3.27
CA SER A 387 -6.29 5.72 -3.43
C SER A 387 -5.62 6.40 -2.24
N ASP A 388 -4.33 6.16 -2.08
CA ASP A 388 -3.52 6.71 -0.99
C ASP A 388 -2.81 8.00 -1.38
N PHE A 389 -2.58 8.27 -2.67
CA PHE A 389 -1.87 9.44 -3.19
C PHE A 389 -2.58 10.02 -4.41
N VAL A 390 -3.10 11.24 -4.28
CA VAL A 390 -3.89 11.93 -5.30
C VAL A 390 -3.06 13.03 -5.96
N VAL A 391 -2.91 12.91 -7.28
CA VAL A 391 -2.35 13.93 -8.15
C VAL A 391 -3.50 14.59 -8.90
N THR A 392 -3.64 15.90 -8.79
CA THR A 392 -4.51 16.68 -9.67
C THR A 392 -3.65 17.43 -10.67
N SER A 393 -3.97 17.39 -11.96
CA SER A 393 -3.30 18.27 -12.93
C SER A 393 -4.17 19.47 -13.28
N VAL A 394 -3.54 20.63 -13.41
CA VAL A 394 -4.15 21.87 -13.91
C VAL A 394 -3.35 22.30 -15.12
N PHE A 395 -3.92 22.07 -16.31
CA PHE A 395 -3.29 22.46 -17.56
C PHE A 395 -4.36 22.85 -18.59
N VAL A 396 -4.37 24.12 -18.98
CA VAL A 396 -5.21 24.61 -20.09
C VAL A 396 -4.55 24.18 -21.40
N ASN A 397 -4.94 23.00 -21.89
CA ASN A 397 -4.38 22.41 -23.10
C ASN A 397 -4.76 23.20 -24.35
N PRO A 398 -3.86 23.85 -25.09
CA PRO A 398 -4.24 24.62 -26.28
C PRO A 398 -4.69 23.73 -27.45
N LEU A 399 -4.22 22.47 -27.55
CA LEU A 399 -4.56 21.57 -28.66
C LEU A 399 -6.04 21.21 -28.76
N GLN A 400 -6.81 21.44 -27.70
CA GLN A 400 -8.24 21.10 -27.65
C GLN A 400 -9.15 22.33 -27.81
N PHE A 401 -8.58 23.50 -28.14
CA PHE A 401 -9.32 24.71 -28.50
C PHE A 401 -9.25 24.93 -30.01
N GLY A 402 -10.37 25.32 -30.62
CA GLY A 402 -10.40 25.77 -32.02
C GLY A 402 -10.01 27.25 -32.18
N ASP A 403 -9.84 27.71 -33.42
CA ASP A 403 -9.43 29.10 -33.75
C ASP A 403 -10.39 30.17 -33.20
N ASP A 404 -11.69 29.84 -33.10
CA ASP A 404 -12.74 30.72 -32.57
C ASP A 404 -13.03 30.50 -31.06
N GLU A 405 -12.26 29.64 -30.39
CA GLU A 405 -12.44 29.35 -28.96
C GLU A 405 -11.46 30.13 -28.09
N ASP A 406 -11.98 30.79 -27.06
CA ASP A 406 -11.32 31.88 -26.36
C ASP A 406 -10.29 31.37 -25.30
N LEU A 407 -9.18 30.78 -25.76
CA LEU A 407 -8.05 30.32 -24.93
C LEU A 407 -7.53 31.42 -24.00
N GLN A 408 -7.54 32.67 -24.47
CA GLN A 408 -7.07 33.83 -23.71
C GLN A 408 -8.00 34.22 -22.55
N ARG A 409 -9.28 33.85 -22.61
CA ARG A 409 -10.29 34.18 -21.58
C ARG A 409 -10.57 33.03 -20.62
N TYR A 410 -9.89 31.88 -20.77
CA TYR A 410 -10.03 30.78 -19.83
C TYR A 410 -9.50 31.19 -18.45
N PRO A 411 -10.28 31.02 -17.36
CA PRO A 411 -9.89 31.47 -16.03
C PRO A 411 -8.62 30.76 -15.55
N ARG A 412 -7.64 31.53 -15.08
CA ARG A 412 -6.39 31.04 -14.48
C ARG A 412 -6.36 31.47 -13.02
N THR A 413 -6.81 30.58 -12.14
CA THR A 413 -7.01 30.85 -10.71
C THR A 413 -6.18 29.92 -9.85
N LEU A 414 -4.88 29.80 -10.16
CA LEU A 414 -4.02 28.77 -9.58
C LEU A 414 -3.98 28.79 -8.04
N GLU A 415 -3.91 29.98 -7.42
CA GLU A 415 -3.91 30.12 -5.95
C GLU A 415 -5.23 29.64 -5.31
N GLU A 416 -6.37 29.91 -5.95
CA GLU A 416 -7.67 29.44 -5.48
C GLU A 416 -7.81 27.93 -5.68
N ASP A 417 -7.36 27.43 -6.82
CA ASP A 417 -7.33 26.01 -7.15
C ASP A 417 -6.47 25.24 -6.13
N GLU A 418 -5.29 25.76 -5.76
CA GLU A 418 -4.43 25.20 -4.71
C GLU A 418 -5.14 25.07 -3.38
N ARG A 419 -5.81 26.13 -2.92
CA ARG A 419 -6.57 26.10 -1.66
C ARG A 419 -7.65 25.03 -1.67
N LEU A 420 -8.47 25.00 -2.72
CA LEU A 420 -9.56 24.03 -2.85
C LEU A 420 -9.04 22.59 -2.90
N LEU A 421 -7.91 22.36 -3.57
CA LEU A 421 -7.28 21.04 -3.66
C LEU A 421 -6.65 20.61 -2.34
N ALA A 422 -6.01 21.52 -1.60
CA ALA A 422 -5.48 21.23 -0.29
C ALA A 422 -6.60 20.79 0.67
N ASP A 423 -7.71 21.53 0.71
CA ASP A 423 -8.88 21.22 1.54
C ASP A 423 -9.57 19.90 1.12
N ALA A 424 -9.50 19.54 -0.16
CA ALA A 424 -10.02 18.28 -0.69
C ALA A 424 -9.11 17.07 -0.39
N GLY A 425 -7.93 17.31 0.18
CA GLY A 425 -6.93 16.28 0.45
C GLY A 425 -6.21 15.85 -0.82
N CYS A 426 -5.81 16.76 -1.70
CA CYS A 426 -4.89 16.46 -2.80
C CYS A 426 -3.43 16.46 -2.29
N ASP A 427 -2.59 15.52 -2.75
CA ASP A 427 -1.17 15.46 -2.34
C ASP A 427 -0.27 16.30 -3.26
N VAL A 428 -0.57 16.32 -4.55
CA VAL A 428 0.21 17.01 -5.58
C VAL A 428 -0.71 17.72 -6.57
N LEU A 429 -0.45 19.01 -6.77
CA LEU A 429 -0.93 19.76 -7.92
C LEU A 429 0.16 19.75 -9.00
N PHE A 430 -0.09 19.09 -10.11
CA PHE A 430 0.78 19.15 -11.29
C PHE A 430 0.31 20.26 -12.23
N ALA A 431 1.03 21.37 -12.25
CA ALA A 431 0.69 22.57 -13.04
C ALA A 431 1.83 22.90 -14.03
N PRO A 432 2.00 22.11 -15.11
CA PRO A 432 3.07 22.33 -16.08
C PRO A 432 2.82 23.54 -16.97
N SER A 433 3.90 24.13 -17.48
CA SER A 433 3.80 25.14 -18.54
C SER A 433 3.49 24.51 -19.91
N VAL A 434 3.15 25.33 -20.90
CA VAL A 434 2.93 24.85 -22.27
C VAL A 434 4.23 24.29 -22.86
N GLU A 435 5.36 24.92 -22.56
CA GLU A 435 6.69 24.49 -23.00
C GLU A 435 7.10 23.16 -22.39
N GLU A 436 6.76 22.90 -21.11
CA GLU A 436 6.99 21.59 -20.48
C GLU A 436 6.16 20.49 -21.15
N MET A 437 4.92 20.81 -21.56
CA MET A 437 4.04 19.86 -22.24
C MET A 437 4.41 19.67 -23.71
N TYR A 438 4.87 20.72 -24.39
CA TYR A 438 5.12 20.79 -25.83
C TYR A 438 6.45 21.52 -26.13
N PRO A 439 7.61 20.91 -25.82
CA PRO A 439 8.92 21.57 -25.89
C PRO A 439 9.33 21.97 -27.31
N GLU A 440 8.86 21.24 -28.32
CA GLU A 440 9.11 21.51 -29.75
C GLU A 440 7.91 22.21 -30.42
N GLY A 441 7.00 22.76 -29.62
CA GLY A 441 5.74 23.32 -30.09
C GLY A 441 4.66 22.27 -30.36
N MET A 442 3.47 22.76 -30.73
CA MET A 442 2.26 21.95 -30.88
C MET A 442 2.09 21.30 -32.25
N GLU A 443 2.80 21.80 -33.26
CA GLU A 443 2.66 21.29 -34.64
C GLU A 443 3.37 19.94 -34.81
N ALA A 444 4.55 19.79 -34.20
CA ALA A 444 5.38 18.59 -34.29
C ALA A 444 5.00 17.49 -33.27
N VAL A 445 3.99 17.73 -32.42
CA VAL A 445 3.62 16.78 -31.36
C VAL A 445 2.96 15.53 -31.93
N THR A 446 3.37 14.36 -31.43
CA THR A 446 2.64 13.10 -31.67
C THR A 446 1.20 13.23 -31.21
N ARG A 447 0.25 12.88 -32.08
CA ARG A 447 -1.18 12.90 -31.81
C ARG A 447 -1.73 11.49 -31.59
N VAL A 448 -2.76 11.39 -30.76
CA VAL A 448 -3.51 10.16 -30.52
C VAL A 448 -4.94 10.37 -31.00
N VAL A 449 -5.41 9.57 -31.95
CA VAL A 449 -6.76 9.67 -32.52
C VAL A 449 -7.57 8.44 -32.11
N VAL A 450 -8.82 8.64 -31.65
CA VAL A 450 -9.68 7.57 -31.14
C VAL A 450 -10.96 7.48 -31.96
N PRO A 451 -10.98 6.74 -33.08
CA PRO A 451 -12.06 6.77 -34.07
C PRO A 451 -13.40 6.25 -33.52
N GLY A 452 -14.49 6.65 -34.17
CA GLY A 452 -15.87 6.29 -33.82
C GLY A 452 -16.43 7.12 -32.67
N VAL A 453 -15.97 6.91 -31.44
CA VAL A 453 -16.53 7.59 -30.25
C VAL A 453 -16.20 9.09 -30.18
N SER A 454 -15.14 9.53 -30.87
CA SER A 454 -14.77 10.95 -31.00
C SER A 454 -15.56 11.68 -32.07
N GLU A 455 -16.32 10.98 -32.92
CA GLU A 455 -17.05 11.53 -34.05
C GLU A 455 -18.50 11.87 -33.65
N GLY A 456 -19.15 12.77 -34.41
CA GLY A 456 -20.50 13.23 -34.09
C GLY A 456 -20.58 14.02 -32.77
N LEU A 457 -21.79 14.41 -32.36
CA LEU A 457 -22.04 15.12 -31.09
C LEU A 457 -21.11 16.35 -30.91
N CYS A 458 -20.35 16.42 -29.82
CA CYS A 458 -19.39 17.50 -29.61
C CYS A 458 -18.21 17.46 -30.61
N GLY A 459 -17.84 16.28 -31.10
CA GLY A 459 -16.72 16.13 -32.06
C GLY A 459 -17.02 16.72 -33.43
N ALA A 460 -18.26 16.54 -33.92
CA ALA A 460 -18.70 17.15 -35.17
C ALA A 460 -18.72 18.69 -35.13
N GLN A 461 -18.99 19.27 -33.96
CA GLN A 461 -19.02 20.73 -33.78
C GLN A 461 -17.66 21.33 -33.45
N ARG A 462 -16.68 20.51 -33.06
CA ARG A 462 -15.33 20.94 -32.66
C ARG A 462 -14.28 20.01 -33.28
N PRO A 463 -14.04 20.12 -34.61
CA PRO A 463 -13.05 19.28 -35.29
C PRO A 463 -11.67 19.36 -34.59
N GLY A 464 -11.04 18.21 -34.39
CA GLY A 464 -9.73 18.11 -33.70
C GLY A 464 -9.77 18.24 -32.17
N HIS A 465 -10.91 18.62 -31.55
CA HIS A 465 -11.01 18.77 -30.10
C HIS A 465 -10.63 17.50 -29.34
N PHE A 466 -11.22 16.37 -29.72
CA PHE A 466 -10.96 15.10 -29.04
C PHE A 466 -9.56 14.58 -29.30
N ASP A 467 -8.95 14.87 -30.45
CA ASP A 467 -7.53 14.55 -30.71
C ASP A 467 -6.61 15.31 -29.75
N GLY A 468 -6.94 16.58 -29.47
CA GLY A 468 -6.27 17.37 -28.44
C GLY A 468 -6.42 16.75 -27.04
N VAL A 469 -7.64 16.33 -26.69
CA VAL A 469 -7.96 15.71 -25.39
C VAL A 469 -7.24 14.37 -25.21
N THR A 470 -7.34 13.45 -26.17
CA THR A 470 -6.69 12.12 -26.10
C THR A 470 -5.18 12.25 -26.09
N THR A 471 -4.61 13.20 -26.82
CA THR A 471 -3.17 13.47 -26.81
C THR A 471 -2.70 13.94 -25.43
N VAL A 472 -3.38 14.93 -24.83
CA VAL A 472 -2.97 15.45 -23.51
C VAL A 472 -3.22 14.42 -22.40
N VAL A 473 -4.34 13.70 -22.44
CA VAL A 473 -4.65 12.65 -21.45
C VAL A 473 -3.60 11.54 -21.53
N THR A 474 -3.24 11.08 -22.73
CA THR A 474 -2.19 10.07 -22.92
C THR A 474 -0.85 10.56 -22.36
N LYS A 475 -0.49 11.82 -22.58
CA LYS A 475 0.73 12.41 -22.00
C LYS A 475 0.67 12.42 -20.47
N LEU A 476 -0.43 12.89 -19.88
CA LEU A 476 -0.61 12.93 -18.42
C LEU A 476 -0.55 11.54 -17.79
N LEU A 477 -1.19 10.53 -18.41
CA LEU A 477 -1.11 9.14 -17.95
C LEU A 477 0.33 8.60 -17.99
N ASN A 478 1.13 8.97 -18.99
CA ASN A 478 2.55 8.57 -19.08
C ASN A 478 3.50 9.36 -18.17
N MET A 479 3.13 10.59 -17.83
CA MET A 479 3.90 11.45 -16.92
C MET A 479 3.65 11.03 -15.47
N VAL A 480 2.39 10.83 -15.10
CA VAL A 480 1.96 10.53 -13.73
C VAL A 480 1.98 9.02 -13.45
N GLN A 481 1.72 8.17 -14.45
CA GLN A 481 1.60 6.71 -14.29
C GLN A 481 0.69 6.32 -13.10
N PRO A 482 -0.58 6.76 -13.06
CA PRO A 482 -1.48 6.46 -11.96
C PRO A 482 -2.00 5.01 -12.04
N ASP A 483 -2.49 4.47 -10.93
CA ASP A 483 -3.24 3.21 -10.92
C ASP A 483 -4.69 3.42 -11.39
N LEU A 484 -5.23 4.61 -11.15
CA LEU A 484 -6.57 4.99 -11.55
C LEU A 484 -6.67 6.48 -11.92
N ALA A 485 -7.62 6.84 -12.76
CA ALA A 485 -7.91 8.22 -13.10
C ALA A 485 -9.42 8.52 -13.01
N VAL A 486 -9.77 9.68 -12.46
CA VAL A 486 -11.16 10.09 -12.24
C VAL A 486 -11.56 11.16 -13.24
N PHE A 487 -12.67 10.93 -13.94
CA PHE A 487 -13.26 11.86 -14.91
C PHE A 487 -14.73 12.11 -14.60
N GLY A 488 -15.20 13.33 -14.83
CA GLY A 488 -16.60 13.71 -14.60
C GLY A 488 -17.54 13.22 -15.69
N GLU A 489 -18.73 12.74 -15.30
CA GLU A 489 -19.76 12.28 -16.25
C GLU A 489 -20.38 13.40 -17.07
N LYS A 490 -20.31 14.66 -16.61
CA LYS A 490 -20.83 15.83 -17.33
C LYS A 490 -20.33 15.89 -18.77
N ASP A 491 -19.05 15.60 -18.98
CA ASP A 491 -18.41 15.54 -20.28
C ASP A 491 -18.42 14.08 -20.77
N TYR A 492 -19.62 13.49 -20.88
CA TYR A 492 -19.80 12.05 -21.08
C TYR A 492 -19.09 11.50 -22.32
N GLN A 493 -19.11 12.24 -23.44
CA GLN A 493 -18.38 11.83 -24.65
C GLN A 493 -16.87 11.73 -24.39
N GLN A 494 -16.29 12.68 -23.64
CA GLN A 494 -14.89 12.61 -23.23
C GLN A 494 -14.62 11.36 -22.38
N LEU A 495 -15.49 11.05 -21.41
CA LEU A 495 -15.34 9.86 -20.57
C LEU A 495 -15.31 8.57 -21.41
N VAL A 496 -16.20 8.44 -22.39
CA VAL A 496 -16.23 7.27 -23.28
C VAL A 496 -15.01 7.21 -24.20
N VAL A 497 -14.60 8.35 -24.77
CA VAL A 497 -13.36 8.48 -25.57
C VAL A 497 -12.15 8.02 -24.75
N VAL A 498 -12.02 8.46 -23.49
CA VAL A 498 -10.90 8.08 -22.61
C VAL A 498 -10.96 6.60 -22.22
N ARG A 499 -12.15 6.05 -21.96
CA ARG A 499 -12.31 4.60 -21.69
C ARG A 499 -11.87 3.76 -22.89
N LYS A 500 -12.29 4.13 -24.11
CA LYS A 500 -11.85 3.46 -25.34
C LYS A 500 -10.34 3.59 -25.54
N LEU A 501 -9.78 4.80 -25.36
CA LEU A 501 -8.34 5.05 -25.43
C LEU A 501 -7.55 4.09 -24.51
N VAL A 502 -7.93 4.03 -23.24
CA VAL A 502 -7.25 3.18 -22.23
C VAL A 502 -7.34 1.71 -22.59
N ARG A 503 -8.54 1.24 -22.98
CA ARG A 503 -8.75 -0.15 -23.39
C ARG A 503 -7.92 -0.50 -24.64
N ASP A 504 -8.02 0.31 -25.68
CA ASP A 504 -7.44 0.00 -26.99
C ASP A 504 -5.90 0.06 -26.96
N LEU A 505 -5.32 0.95 -26.15
CA LEU A 505 -3.88 1.05 -25.95
C LEU A 505 -3.35 0.19 -24.79
N ASN A 506 -4.20 -0.61 -24.14
CA ASN A 506 -3.85 -1.45 -22.99
C ASN A 506 -3.14 -0.67 -21.87
N LEU A 507 -3.59 0.56 -21.60
CA LEU A 507 -3.01 1.38 -20.55
C LEU A 507 -3.39 0.78 -19.18
N PRO A 508 -2.43 0.56 -18.26
CA PRO A 508 -2.69 -0.08 -16.98
C PRO A 508 -3.30 0.89 -15.97
N VAL A 509 -4.43 1.50 -16.32
CA VAL A 509 -5.10 2.55 -15.54
C VAL A 509 -6.60 2.28 -15.49
N GLU A 510 -7.17 2.24 -14.29
CA GLU A 510 -8.62 2.15 -14.09
C GLU A 510 -9.29 3.53 -14.30
N ILE A 511 -10.36 3.61 -15.11
CA ILE A 511 -11.10 4.86 -15.33
C ILE A 511 -12.38 4.89 -14.48
N ILE A 512 -12.38 5.76 -13.48
CA ILE A 512 -13.50 5.98 -12.56
C ILE A 512 -14.33 7.18 -13.05
N ALA A 513 -15.64 6.99 -13.13
CA ALA A 513 -16.58 8.06 -13.46
C ALA A 513 -17.09 8.73 -12.18
N GLN A 514 -17.06 10.06 -12.14
CA GLN A 514 -17.65 10.87 -11.08
C GLN A 514 -19.00 11.44 -11.56
N PRO A 515 -20.12 11.12 -10.89
CA PRO A 515 -21.41 11.70 -11.21
C PRO A 515 -21.40 13.23 -11.23
N THR A 516 -22.15 13.80 -12.17
CA THR A 516 -22.29 15.25 -12.35
C THR A 516 -22.81 15.92 -11.08
N ILE A 517 -22.02 16.87 -10.55
CA ILE A 517 -22.47 17.75 -9.47
C ILE A 517 -23.31 18.88 -10.06
N ARG A 518 -24.40 19.21 -9.39
CA ARG A 518 -25.42 20.17 -9.86
C ARG A 518 -25.60 21.30 -8.86
N GLU A 519 -25.97 22.47 -9.37
CA GLU A 519 -26.45 23.61 -8.60
C GLU A 519 -27.82 23.30 -7.96
N PRO A 520 -28.29 24.10 -6.97
CA PRO A 520 -29.59 23.86 -6.33
C PRO A 520 -30.79 23.84 -7.28
N ASP A 521 -30.70 24.51 -8.43
CA ASP A 521 -31.70 24.53 -9.49
C ASP A 521 -31.58 23.35 -10.48
N GLY A 522 -30.64 22.42 -10.25
CA GLY A 522 -30.43 21.24 -11.07
C GLY A 522 -29.47 21.43 -12.24
N LEU A 523 -29.00 22.65 -12.50
CA LEU A 523 -28.05 22.92 -13.57
C LEU A 523 -26.70 22.22 -13.29
N ALA A 524 -26.14 21.54 -14.28
CA ALA A 524 -24.81 20.94 -14.17
C ALA A 524 -23.76 22.04 -13.86
N MET A 525 -22.95 21.84 -12.82
CA MET A 525 -21.90 22.80 -12.47
C MET A 525 -20.84 22.88 -13.58
N SER A 526 -20.53 24.11 -13.98
CA SER A 526 -19.55 24.40 -15.03
C SER A 526 -18.90 25.76 -14.79
N SER A 527 -17.60 25.88 -15.09
CA SER A 527 -16.90 27.16 -15.07
C SER A 527 -17.56 28.22 -15.97
N ARG A 528 -18.30 27.78 -17.02
CA ARG A 528 -19.05 28.62 -17.96
C ARG A 528 -20.36 29.19 -17.39
N ASN A 529 -20.88 28.67 -16.27
CA ASN A 529 -22.15 29.14 -15.70
C ASN A 529 -22.09 30.61 -15.26
N ARG A 530 -20.88 31.13 -14.98
CA ARG A 530 -20.64 32.54 -14.64
C ARG A 530 -21.07 33.53 -15.72
N PHE A 531 -21.21 33.09 -16.96
CA PHE A 531 -21.56 33.93 -18.12
C PHE A 531 -23.06 33.87 -18.45
N LEU A 532 -23.85 33.12 -17.68
CA LEU A 532 -25.29 32.98 -17.89
C LEU A 532 -26.05 34.13 -17.23
N ASP A 533 -27.08 34.61 -17.91
CA ASP A 533 -28.12 35.40 -17.29
C ASP A 533 -28.96 34.49 -16.37
N ARG A 534 -28.85 34.73 -15.06
CA ARG A 534 -29.50 33.92 -14.01
C ARG A 534 -30.97 34.30 -13.76
N SER A 535 -31.54 35.24 -14.52
CA SER A 535 -32.98 35.55 -14.45
C SER A 535 -33.86 34.43 -15.00
N ARG A 536 -33.28 33.45 -15.71
CA ARG A 536 -33.98 32.31 -16.33
C ARG A 536 -33.56 31.00 -15.70
N SER A 537 -34.52 30.16 -15.31
CA SER A 537 -34.28 28.80 -14.81
C SER A 537 -34.12 27.84 -15.99
N LEU A 538 -32.95 27.23 -16.14
CA LEU A 538 -32.67 26.26 -17.21
C LEU A 538 -32.99 24.84 -16.73
N ARG A 539 -34.14 24.29 -17.15
CA ARG A 539 -34.62 22.95 -16.75
C ARG A 539 -34.06 21.81 -17.60
N LEU A 540 -32.78 21.87 -17.94
CA LEU A 540 -32.12 20.87 -18.80
C LEU A 540 -32.13 19.48 -18.14
N PHE A 541 -31.76 19.41 -16.86
CA PHE A 541 -31.72 18.15 -16.14
C PHE A 541 -33.09 17.50 -15.94
N ASP A 542 -34.10 18.31 -15.61
CA ASP A 542 -35.47 17.81 -15.46
C ASP A 542 -36.02 17.28 -16.78
N THR A 543 -35.69 17.95 -17.90
CA THR A 543 -35.99 17.46 -19.25
C THR A 543 -35.35 16.10 -19.49
N LEU A 544 -34.04 15.95 -19.23
CA LEU A 544 -33.33 14.67 -19.40
C LEU A 544 -33.91 13.55 -18.52
N ARG A 545 -34.22 13.85 -17.25
CA ARG A 545 -34.82 12.88 -16.32
C ARG A 545 -36.21 12.45 -16.75
N ARG A 546 -37.04 13.40 -17.21
CA ARG A 546 -38.37 13.11 -17.74
C ARG A 546 -38.27 12.22 -18.97
N LEU A 547 -37.42 12.57 -19.93
CA LEU A 547 -37.19 11.77 -21.14
C LEU A 547 -36.71 10.35 -20.77
N ALA A 548 -35.72 10.21 -19.90
CA ALA A 548 -35.24 8.91 -19.45
C ALA A 548 -36.35 8.08 -18.79
N SER A 549 -37.14 8.70 -17.91
CA SER A 549 -38.29 8.03 -17.26
C SER A 549 -39.30 7.53 -18.29
N GLU A 550 -39.72 8.37 -19.24
CA GLU A 550 -40.74 8.00 -20.23
C GLU A 550 -40.20 6.97 -21.24
N ILE A 551 -38.95 7.11 -21.67
CA ILE A 551 -38.29 6.12 -22.55
C ILE A 551 -38.17 4.76 -21.83
N SER A 552 -37.84 4.75 -20.53
CA SER A 552 -37.81 3.51 -19.74
C SER A 552 -39.20 2.88 -19.54
N LYS A 553 -40.29 3.63 -19.74
CA LYS A 553 -41.67 3.12 -19.76
C LYS A 553 -42.14 2.66 -21.15
N GLY A 554 -41.28 2.71 -22.17
CA GLY A 554 -41.58 2.26 -23.53
C GLY A 554 -42.14 3.34 -24.45
N ALA A 555 -42.11 4.61 -24.05
CA ALA A 555 -42.47 5.70 -24.95
C ALA A 555 -41.46 5.83 -26.11
N GLN A 556 -41.97 6.22 -27.29
CA GLN A 556 -41.15 6.37 -28.50
C GLN A 556 -40.17 7.55 -28.35
N PRO A 557 -38.85 7.30 -28.33
CA PRO A 557 -37.86 8.33 -28.03
C PRO A 557 -37.90 9.52 -29.00
N GLU A 558 -38.07 9.26 -30.30
CA GLU A 558 -38.02 10.28 -31.36
C GLU A 558 -39.06 11.39 -31.14
N ALA A 559 -40.32 11.03 -30.92
CA ALA A 559 -41.39 11.99 -30.69
C ALA A 559 -41.20 12.79 -29.39
N LEU A 560 -40.76 12.13 -28.32
CA LEU A 560 -40.50 12.76 -27.03
C LEU A 560 -39.34 13.77 -27.10
N MET A 561 -38.26 13.40 -27.78
CA MET A 561 -37.08 14.23 -27.93
C MET A 561 -37.39 15.44 -28.83
N SER A 562 -38.08 15.25 -29.96
CA SER A 562 -38.53 16.36 -30.80
C SER A 562 -39.39 17.36 -30.02
N LYS A 563 -40.34 16.86 -29.22
CA LYS A 563 -41.16 17.73 -28.38
C LYS A 563 -40.33 18.50 -27.33
N ALA A 564 -39.35 17.84 -26.72
CA ALA A 564 -38.46 18.47 -25.76
C ALA A 564 -37.58 19.56 -26.40
N VAL A 565 -37.16 19.39 -27.66
CA VAL A 565 -36.45 20.43 -28.41
C VAL A 565 -37.34 21.65 -28.62
N GLU A 566 -38.58 21.46 -29.11
CA GLU A 566 -39.54 22.55 -29.30
C GLU A 566 -39.80 23.34 -28.00
N ASP A 567 -39.98 22.61 -26.88
CA ASP A 567 -40.24 23.23 -25.57
C ASP A 567 -39.05 24.09 -25.12
N LEU A 568 -37.81 23.61 -25.30
CA LEU A 568 -36.59 24.36 -24.97
C LEU A 568 -36.41 25.59 -25.89
N GLU A 569 -36.67 25.45 -27.19
CA GLU A 569 -36.56 26.55 -28.15
C GLU A 569 -37.60 27.65 -27.91
N ALA A 570 -38.81 27.27 -27.48
CA ALA A 570 -39.85 28.22 -27.07
C ALA A 570 -39.43 29.05 -25.83
N GLU A 571 -38.54 28.53 -24.98
CA GLU A 571 -37.93 29.24 -23.85
C GLU A 571 -36.71 30.10 -24.26
N GLY A 572 -36.39 30.16 -25.55
CA GLY A 572 -35.26 30.92 -26.10
C GLY A 572 -33.91 30.22 -25.92
N VAL A 573 -33.91 28.90 -25.73
CA VAL A 573 -32.71 28.07 -25.67
C VAL A 573 -32.48 27.42 -27.03
N ARG A 574 -31.36 27.74 -27.70
CA ARG A 574 -31.02 27.08 -28.97
C ARG A 574 -30.45 25.69 -28.67
N VAL A 575 -31.07 24.64 -29.18
CA VAL A 575 -30.56 23.27 -29.01
C VAL A 575 -29.57 22.94 -30.12
N ASP A 576 -28.31 22.66 -29.75
CA ASP A 576 -27.27 22.24 -30.70
C ASP A 576 -27.45 20.75 -31.04
N TYR A 577 -27.77 19.92 -30.04
CA TYR A 577 -28.25 18.54 -30.22
C TYR A 577 -28.94 18.04 -28.94
N LEU A 578 -29.87 17.09 -29.11
CA LEU A 578 -30.42 16.23 -28.04
C LEU A 578 -30.47 14.81 -28.59
N GLU A 579 -29.70 13.89 -28.02
CA GLU A 579 -29.47 12.58 -28.60
C GLU A 579 -29.56 11.44 -27.58
N LEU A 580 -30.09 10.29 -28.01
CA LEU A 580 -30.14 9.05 -27.24
C LEU A 580 -29.13 8.05 -27.80
N ARG A 581 -28.11 7.72 -27.01
CA ARG A 581 -26.98 6.89 -27.43
C ARG A 581 -26.75 5.71 -26.48
N ARG A 582 -26.00 4.71 -26.93
CA ARG A 582 -25.45 3.65 -26.06
C ARG A 582 -24.39 4.23 -25.13
N GLN A 583 -24.35 3.79 -23.86
CA GLN A 583 -23.41 4.32 -22.86
C GLN A 583 -21.92 4.06 -23.19
N ASP A 584 -21.60 2.96 -23.86
CA ASP A 584 -20.23 2.48 -24.04
C ASP A 584 -19.60 2.85 -25.39
N THR A 585 -20.43 3.00 -26.42
CA THR A 585 -20.02 3.14 -27.83
C THR A 585 -20.50 4.45 -28.45
N LEU A 586 -21.44 5.15 -27.81
CA LEU A 586 -22.10 6.35 -28.33
C LEU A 586 -22.78 6.17 -29.69
N LEU A 587 -22.96 4.93 -30.15
CA LEU A 587 -23.77 4.64 -31.34
C LEU A 587 -25.25 4.97 -31.06
N PRO A 588 -26.05 5.30 -32.10
CA PRO A 588 -27.48 5.53 -31.95
C PRO A 588 -28.15 4.35 -31.26
N ALA A 589 -28.99 4.64 -30.26
CA ALA A 589 -29.69 3.62 -29.51
C ALA A 589 -30.66 2.82 -30.40
N GLN A 590 -30.64 1.50 -30.23
CA GLN A 590 -31.58 0.56 -30.83
C GLN A 590 -32.68 0.17 -29.81
N PRO A 591 -33.80 -0.39 -30.26
CA PRO A 591 -34.90 -0.81 -29.37
C PRO A 591 -34.46 -1.78 -28.25
N GLU A 592 -33.56 -2.71 -28.55
CA GLU A 592 -33.06 -3.75 -27.65
C GLU A 592 -31.99 -3.25 -26.65
N ASP A 593 -31.46 -2.05 -26.85
CA ASP A 593 -30.40 -1.52 -26.00
C ASP A 593 -30.94 -1.13 -24.62
N ARG A 594 -30.20 -1.53 -23.57
CA ARG A 594 -30.57 -1.30 -22.17
C ARG A 594 -29.79 -0.16 -21.52
N ALA A 595 -28.47 -0.14 -21.66
CA ALA A 595 -27.61 0.88 -21.08
C ALA A 595 -27.54 2.10 -22.02
N LEU A 596 -28.34 3.11 -21.72
CA LEU A 596 -28.53 4.29 -22.57
C LEU A 596 -28.06 5.57 -21.89
N VAL A 597 -27.75 6.58 -22.69
CA VAL A 597 -27.44 7.93 -22.22
C VAL A 597 -28.17 8.94 -23.09
N LEU A 598 -28.84 9.89 -22.45
CA LEU A 598 -29.29 11.10 -23.11
C LEU A 598 -28.19 12.15 -23.02
N LEU A 599 -27.85 12.76 -24.15
CA LEU A 599 -26.83 13.80 -24.27
C LEU A 599 -27.48 15.04 -24.85
N ILE A 600 -27.26 16.20 -24.22
CA ILE A 600 -27.78 17.47 -24.72
C ILE A 600 -26.65 18.52 -24.77
N ALA A 601 -26.64 19.31 -25.83
CA ALA A 601 -25.90 20.54 -25.90
C ALA A 601 -26.84 21.68 -26.30
N VAL A 602 -26.74 22.80 -25.60
CA VAL A 602 -27.59 23.98 -25.84
C VAL A 602 -26.77 25.26 -25.80
N ARG A 603 -27.29 26.33 -26.39
CA ARG A 603 -26.76 27.69 -26.31
C ARG A 603 -27.79 28.62 -25.69
N VAL A 604 -27.33 29.33 -24.66
CA VAL A 604 -28.10 30.38 -23.96
C VAL A 604 -27.30 31.68 -24.09
N GLY A 605 -27.79 32.58 -24.93
CA GLY A 605 -26.99 33.72 -25.39
C GLY A 605 -25.73 33.23 -26.12
N THR A 606 -24.56 33.66 -25.64
CA THR A 606 -23.26 33.22 -26.18
C THR A 606 -22.69 31.97 -25.49
N THR A 607 -23.31 31.52 -24.40
CA THR A 607 -22.77 30.42 -23.58
C THR A 607 -23.28 29.08 -24.07
N ARG A 608 -22.37 28.17 -24.42
CA ARG A 608 -22.70 26.77 -24.77
C ARG A 608 -22.59 25.86 -23.54
N LEU A 609 -23.70 25.23 -23.19
CA LEU A 609 -23.84 24.28 -22.08
C LEU A 609 -24.01 22.86 -22.59
N ILE A 610 -23.60 21.89 -21.79
CA ILE A 610 -23.82 20.47 -22.04
C ILE A 610 -24.33 19.80 -20.77
N ASP A 611 -25.13 18.76 -20.93
CA ASP A 611 -25.57 17.89 -19.85
C ASP A 611 -25.78 16.46 -20.37
N SER A 612 -25.79 15.50 -19.46
CA SER A 612 -25.93 14.08 -19.77
C SER A 612 -26.67 13.34 -18.68
N TYR A 613 -27.43 12.32 -19.07
CA TYR A 613 -28.14 11.45 -18.14
C TYR A 613 -28.02 9.99 -18.56
N PRO A 614 -27.08 9.22 -17.98
CA PRO A 614 -27.04 7.77 -18.16
C PRO A 614 -28.18 7.10 -17.38
N PHE A 615 -28.83 6.12 -17.98
CA PHE A 615 -29.93 5.37 -17.39
C PHE A 615 -30.05 3.97 -17.99
N GLU A 616 -30.82 3.10 -17.34
CA GLU A 616 -31.19 1.79 -17.88
C GLU A 616 -32.64 1.78 -18.37
N ARG A 617 -32.85 1.29 -19.59
CA ARG A 617 -34.18 0.96 -20.11
C ARG A 617 -34.63 -0.36 -19.46
N SER A 618 -35.77 -0.30 -18.78
CA SER A 618 -36.46 -1.49 -18.27
C SER A 618 -36.94 -2.32 -19.46
N GLY A 619 -36.60 -3.60 -19.51
CA GLY A 619 -37.16 -4.49 -20.54
C GLY A 619 -38.65 -4.69 -20.29
N CYS A 620 -39.49 -4.63 -21.33
CA CYS A 620 -40.69 -5.45 -21.34
C CYS A 620 -40.21 -6.90 -21.23
N ALA A 621 -40.59 -7.58 -20.15
CA ALA A 621 -40.45 -9.02 -20.06
C ALA A 621 -41.31 -9.69 -21.13
#